data_AF-Q1N1E1-F1
#
_entry.id   AF-Q1N1E1-F1
#
_cell.length_a   1.000
_cell.length_b   1.000
_cell.length_c   1.000
_cell.angle_alpha   90.00
_cell.angle_beta   90.00
_cell.angle_gamma   90.00
#
_symmetry.space_group_name_H-M   'P 1'
#
loop_
_entity.id
_entity.type
_entity.pdbx_description
1 polymer ?
#
loop_
_entity_poly.entity_id
_entity_poly.type
_entity_poly.pdbx_seq_one_letter_code
_entity_poly.pdbx_strand_id
1 'polypeptide(L)'
;MQFDVKAGRETKPLESDNKGLIEIEQFFSRVRVYFARLFALLFLGLAVAILYSLFSTVVVGILGGKDVMGIFLSSINTGIIALAVFELALVINKEYSVEEHEEDAVDGLRRTVPRFIGTVCVALSLEGLIMVIKYSQLEMAGNLYYPVAIISSTAFLLIALGLFIHLTKKPKQCVVGNKVD
;
A
#
# COMPACT_ATOMS: atom_id res chain seq x y z
N MET A 1 13.04 23.14 -76.37
CA MET A 1 13.98 23.27 -75.24
C MET A 1 13.28 22.69 -74.02
N GLN A 2 13.71 21.52 -73.57
CA GLN A 2 13.18 20.83 -72.40
C GLN A 2 13.60 21.56 -71.12
N PHE A 3 12.72 21.68 -70.14
CA PHE A 3 13.09 21.60 -68.73
C PHE A 3 11.99 20.89 -67.96
N ASP A 4 12.26 19.61 -67.71
CA ASP A 4 11.54 18.68 -66.87
C ASP A 4 11.89 19.02 -65.41
N VAL A 5 10.92 19.47 -64.61
CA VAL A 5 11.10 19.65 -63.15
C VAL A 5 10.22 18.63 -62.44
N LYS A 6 10.67 17.38 -62.48
CA LYS A 6 10.19 16.29 -61.64
C LYS A 6 10.88 16.37 -60.28
N ALA A 7 10.28 17.12 -59.34
CA ALA A 7 10.69 17.11 -57.93
C ALA A 7 9.66 16.33 -57.11
N GLY A 8 9.74 14.99 -57.19
CA GLY A 8 9.08 14.10 -56.25
C GLY A 8 9.78 14.21 -54.89
N ARG A 9 9.22 14.99 -53.97
CA ARG A 9 9.53 14.88 -52.55
C ARG A 9 8.68 13.75 -51.99
N GLU A 10 9.25 12.55 -51.96
CA GLU A 10 8.71 11.46 -51.14
C GLU A 10 8.82 11.87 -49.67
N THR A 11 7.69 12.18 -49.04
CA THR A 11 7.59 12.20 -47.58
C THR A 11 7.57 10.75 -47.11
N LYS A 12 8.73 10.22 -46.70
CA LYS A 12 8.79 8.95 -45.96
C LYS A 12 7.82 9.04 -44.76
N PRO A 13 6.93 8.05 -44.52
CA PRO A 13 6.01 8.12 -43.41
C PRO A 13 6.78 7.92 -42.09
N LEU A 14 6.54 8.78 -41.10
CA LEU A 14 7.06 8.66 -39.73
C LEU A 14 6.37 7.52 -38.92
N GLU A 15 5.80 6.52 -39.60
CA GLU A 15 4.95 5.49 -39.02
C GLU A 15 5.72 4.26 -38.49
N SER A 16 6.99 4.11 -38.89
CA SER A 16 7.86 3.00 -38.49
C SER A 16 8.52 3.19 -37.12
N ASP A 17 8.79 4.43 -36.71
CA ASP A 17 9.52 4.74 -35.47
C ASP A 17 8.61 4.62 -34.23
N ASN A 18 7.32 4.93 -34.38
CA ASN A 18 6.33 4.85 -33.31
C ASN A 18 5.96 3.39 -32.92
N LYS A 19 6.08 2.42 -33.84
CA LYS A 19 5.72 1.01 -33.56
C LYS A 19 6.62 0.37 -32.50
N GLY A 20 7.92 0.64 -32.54
CA GLY A 20 8.86 0.11 -31.54
C GLY A 20 8.62 0.70 -30.14
N LEU A 21 8.31 2.00 -30.05
CA LEU A 21 7.97 2.63 -28.77
C LEU A 21 6.66 2.09 -28.20
N ILE A 22 5.64 1.83 -29.03
CA ILE A 22 4.37 1.26 -28.58
C ILE A 22 4.56 -0.19 -28.06
N GLU A 23 5.35 -1.03 -28.72
CA GLU A 23 5.62 -2.39 -28.24
C GLU A 23 6.37 -2.39 -26.89
N ILE A 24 7.31 -1.46 -26.72
CA ILE A 24 8.07 -1.30 -25.46
C ILE A 24 7.14 -0.84 -24.32
N GLU A 25 6.28 0.15 -24.54
CA GLU A 25 5.29 0.62 -23.56
C GLU A 25 4.27 -0.48 -23.18
N GLN A 26 3.79 -1.25 -24.17
CA GLN A 26 2.90 -2.39 -23.94
C GLN A 26 3.58 -3.55 -23.20
N PHE A 27 4.89 -3.71 -23.38
CA PHE A 27 5.66 -4.69 -22.62
C PHE A 27 5.85 -4.23 -21.17
N PHE A 28 6.24 -2.97 -20.94
CA PHE A 28 6.43 -2.41 -19.60
C PHE A 28 5.16 -2.42 -18.76
N SER A 29 4.02 -2.04 -19.34
CA SER A 29 2.70 -2.11 -18.67
C SER A 29 2.32 -3.54 -18.29
N ARG A 30 2.46 -4.50 -19.21
CA ARG A 30 2.23 -5.92 -18.91
C ARG A 30 3.13 -6.43 -17.79
N VAL A 31 4.43 -6.14 -17.86
CA VAL A 31 5.40 -6.54 -16.84
C VAL A 31 5.00 -5.97 -15.48
N ARG A 32 4.64 -4.69 -15.40
CA ARG A 32 4.19 -4.04 -14.16
C ARG A 32 2.99 -4.77 -13.53
N VAL A 33 1.97 -5.10 -14.32
CA VAL A 33 0.77 -5.81 -13.83
C VAL A 33 1.12 -7.21 -13.35
N TYR A 34 1.99 -7.95 -14.06
CA TYR A 34 2.45 -9.26 -13.63
C TYR A 34 3.21 -9.20 -12.30
N PHE A 35 4.13 -8.26 -12.15
CA PHE A 35 4.86 -8.05 -10.89
C PHE A 35 3.91 -7.70 -9.75
N ALA A 36 2.97 -6.79 -9.95
CA ALA A 36 2.01 -6.41 -8.92
C ALA A 36 1.16 -7.61 -8.47
N ARG A 37 0.66 -8.44 -9.39
CA ARG A 37 -0.06 -9.68 -9.06
C ARG A 37 0.80 -10.67 -8.30
N LEU A 38 2.05 -10.85 -8.69
CA LEU A 38 3.00 -11.71 -7.98
C LEU A 38 3.20 -11.21 -6.54
N PHE A 39 3.44 -9.91 -6.35
CA PHE A 39 3.59 -9.33 -5.02
C PHE A 39 2.32 -9.50 -4.17
N ALA A 40 1.14 -9.23 -4.73
CA ALA A 40 -0.12 -9.43 -4.03
C ALA A 40 -0.29 -10.89 -3.57
N LEU A 41 0.03 -11.86 -4.42
CA LEU A 41 -0.01 -13.29 -4.07
C LEU A 41 1.03 -13.64 -2.99
N LEU A 42 2.23 -13.08 -3.05
CA LEU A 42 3.26 -13.30 -2.03
C LEU A 42 2.83 -12.75 -0.66
N PHE A 43 2.30 -11.52 -0.61
CA PHE A 43 1.79 -10.96 0.65
C PHE A 43 0.58 -11.72 1.17
N LEU A 44 -0.33 -12.16 0.30
CA LEU A 44 -1.47 -12.98 0.69
C LEU A 44 -0.99 -14.34 1.25
N GLY A 45 -0.06 -15.00 0.59
CA GLY A 45 0.54 -16.24 1.05
C GLY A 45 1.27 -16.08 2.39
N LEU A 46 1.98 -14.96 2.58
CA LEU A 46 2.62 -14.61 3.83
C LEU A 46 1.61 -14.37 4.96
N ALA A 47 0.52 -13.65 4.69
CA ALA A 47 -0.56 -13.46 5.67
C ALA A 47 -1.14 -14.80 6.13
N VAL A 48 -1.41 -15.71 5.19
CA VAL A 48 -1.89 -17.07 5.50
C VAL A 48 -0.85 -17.85 6.32
N ALA A 49 0.44 -17.77 5.97
CA ALA A 49 1.51 -18.43 6.70
C ALA A 49 1.64 -17.90 8.15
N ILE A 50 1.50 -16.60 8.36
CA ILE A 50 1.51 -15.98 9.69
C ILE A 50 0.28 -16.41 10.50
N LEU A 51 -0.91 -16.45 9.89
CA LEU A 51 -2.12 -16.96 10.54
C LEU A 51 -1.99 -18.44 10.94
N TYR A 52 -1.40 -19.26 10.06
CA TYR A 52 -1.10 -20.65 10.38
C TYR A 52 -0.11 -20.76 11.56
N SER A 53 0.95 -19.95 11.55
CA SER A 53 1.92 -19.88 12.66
C SER A 53 1.26 -19.46 13.97
N LEU A 54 0.35 -18.48 13.94
CA LEU A 54 -0.43 -18.04 15.10
C LEU A 54 -1.26 -19.20 15.63
N PHE A 55 -2.04 -19.85 14.78
CA PHE A 55 -2.88 -20.99 15.18
C PHE A 55 -2.05 -22.12 15.80
N SER A 56 -0.94 -22.50 15.15
CA SER A 56 -0.01 -23.50 15.67
C SER A 56 0.57 -23.11 17.03
N THR A 57 0.91 -21.83 17.22
CA THR A 57 1.46 -21.31 18.48
C THR A 57 0.44 -21.39 19.61
N VAL A 58 -0.83 -21.07 19.33
CA VAL A 58 -1.93 -21.18 20.30
C VAL A 58 -2.16 -22.63 20.70
N VAL A 59 -2.28 -23.55 19.74
CA VAL A 59 -2.52 -24.98 20.02
C VAL A 59 -1.39 -25.57 20.86
N VAL A 60 -0.13 -25.35 20.46
CA VAL A 60 1.04 -25.83 21.21
C VAL A 60 1.13 -25.15 22.58
N GLY A 61 0.78 -23.87 22.68
CA GLY A 61 0.77 -23.12 23.93
C GLY A 61 -0.23 -23.68 24.95
N ILE A 62 -1.44 -23.99 24.51
CA ILE A 62 -2.49 -24.57 25.35
C ILE A 62 -2.11 -25.98 25.81
N LEU A 63 -1.64 -26.83 24.88
CA LEU A 63 -1.22 -28.21 25.20
C LEU A 63 0.02 -28.25 26.11
N GLY A 64 0.92 -27.28 25.97
CA GLY A 64 2.11 -27.14 26.80
C GLY A 64 1.88 -26.48 28.16
N GLY A 65 0.64 -26.12 28.51
CA GLY A 65 0.31 -25.50 29.79
C GLY A 65 0.95 -24.13 30.01
N LYS A 66 1.25 -23.38 28.95
CA LYS A 66 1.79 -22.01 29.07
C LYS A 66 0.74 -21.08 29.68
N ASP A 67 1.22 -20.02 30.30
CA ASP A 67 0.37 -18.95 30.80
C ASP A 67 -0.56 -18.41 29.71
N VAL A 68 -1.85 -18.36 30.06
CA VAL A 68 -2.94 -17.99 29.15
C VAL A 68 -2.74 -16.55 28.66
N MET A 69 -2.38 -15.63 29.55
CA MET A 69 -2.15 -14.22 29.20
C MET A 69 -0.98 -14.10 28.20
N GLY A 70 0.13 -14.80 28.43
CA GLY A 70 1.26 -14.84 27.51
C GLY A 70 0.88 -15.32 26.09
N ILE A 71 0.04 -16.36 25.99
CA ILE A 71 -0.45 -16.87 24.69
C ILE A 71 -1.30 -15.80 24.00
N PHE A 72 -2.23 -15.16 24.72
CA PHE A 72 -3.07 -14.09 24.16
C PHE A 72 -2.25 -12.91 23.66
N LEU A 73 -1.32 -12.39 24.47
CA LEU A 73 -0.48 -11.25 24.06
C LEU A 73 0.37 -11.58 22.82
N SER A 74 0.96 -12.78 22.76
CA SER A 74 1.74 -13.22 21.60
C SER A 74 0.87 -13.39 20.35
N SER A 75 -0.35 -13.90 20.52
CA SER A 75 -1.30 -14.12 19.43
C SER A 75 -1.81 -12.81 18.86
N ILE A 76 -2.11 -11.83 19.71
CA ILE A 76 -2.55 -10.51 19.25
C ILE A 76 -1.42 -9.82 18.46
N ASN A 77 -0.18 -9.82 18.95
CA ASN A 77 0.96 -9.25 18.22
C ASN A 77 1.13 -9.90 16.83
N THR A 78 1.16 -11.24 16.78
CA THR A 78 1.26 -11.97 15.52
C THR A 78 0.07 -11.71 14.59
N GLY A 79 -1.14 -11.58 15.16
CA GLY A 79 -2.36 -11.28 14.43
C GLY A 79 -2.36 -9.88 13.81
N ILE A 80 -1.82 -8.88 14.51
CA ILE A 80 -1.67 -7.52 13.99
C ILE A 80 -0.75 -7.50 12.77
N ILE A 81 0.37 -8.23 12.83
CA ILE A 81 1.29 -8.36 11.69
C ILE A 81 0.58 -9.03 10.52
N ALA A 82 -0.16 -10.12 10.77
CA ALA A 82 -0.93 -10.81 9.74
C ALA A 82 -1.96 -9.89 9.07
N LEU A 83 -2.70 -9.10 9.87
CA LEU A 83 -3.67 -8.13 9.38
C LEU A 83 -3.01 -7.04 8.53
N ALA A 84 -1.88 -6.50 8.97
CA ALA A 84 -1.14 -5.51 8.20
C ALA A 84 -0.72 -6.08 6.84
N VAL A 85 -0.09 -7.25 6.82
CA VAL A 85 0.33 -7.92 5.58
C VAL A 85 -0.85 -8.25 4.66
N PHE A 86 -1.98 -8.69 5.22
CA PHE A 86 -3.20 -8.96 4.46
C PHE A 86 -3.77 -7.69 3.80
N GLU A 87 -3.87 -6.59 4.55
CA GLU A 87 -4.30 -5.29 4.04
C GLU A 87 -3.38 -4.82 2.89
N LEU A 88 -2.07 -5.02 3.00
CA LEU A 88 -1.14 -4.71 1.90
C LEU A 88 -1.43 -5.52 0.64
N ALA A 89 -1.68 -6.82 0.79
CA ALA A 89 -2.04 -7.67 -0.34
C ALA A 89 -3.32 -7.16 -1.04
N LEU A 90 -4.34 -6.76 -0.26
CA LEU A 90 -5.59 -6.20 -0.78
C LEU A 90 -5.38 -4.85 -1.47
N VAL A 91 -4.58 -3.96 -0.89
CA VAL A 91 -4.27 -2.64 -1.46
C VAL A 91 -3.56 -2.80 -2.80
N ILE A 92 -2.54 -3.65 -2.89
CA ILE A 92 -1.82 -3.92 -4.15
C ILE A 92 -2.77 -4.55 -5.17
N ASN A 93 -3.54 -5.57 -4.78
CA ASN A 93 -4.46 -6.21 -5.71
C ASN A 93 -5.53 -5.22 -6.21
N LYS A 94 -6.02 -4.31 -5.36
CA LYS A 94 -7.01 -3.30 -5.74
C LYS A 94 -6.44 -2.24 -6.68
N GLU A 95 -5.23 -1.74 -6.42
CA GLU A 95 -4.64 -0.66 -7.22
C GLU A 95 -4.31 -1.11 -8.65
N TYR A 96 -3.90 -2.37 -8.82
CA TYR A 96 -3.49 -2.92 -10.13
C TYR A 96 -4.58 -3.76 -10.82
N SER A 97 -5.77 -3.91 -10.22
CA SER A 97 -6.93 -4.58 -10.85
C SER A 97 -7.91 -3.63 -11.52
N VAL A 98 -7.86 -2.33 -11.20
CA VAL A 98 -8.64 -1.31 -11.90
C VAL A 98 -7.92 -1.01 -13.21
N GLU A 99 -8.55 -1.36 -14.34
CA GLU A 99 -8.02 -1.05 -15.67
C GLU A 99 -7.74 0.45 -15.78
N GLU A 100 -6.53 0.76 -16.27
CA GLU A 100 -5.94 2.10 -16.35
C GLU A 100 -6.89 3.09 -17.05
N HIS A 101 -7.63 3.87 -16.27
CA HIS A 101 -7.92 5.24 -16.70
C HIS A 101 -6.66 6.05 -16.43
N GLU A 102 -6.31 6.97 -17.32
CA GLU A 102 -5.16 7.89 -17.21
C GLU A 102 -5.26 8.74 -15.93
N GLU A 103 -4.99 8.14 -14.78
CA GLU A 103 -4.85 8.85 -13.53
C GLU A 103 -3.42 9.35 -13.41
N ASP A 104 -3.29 10.65 -13.17
CA ASP A 104 -2.04 11.27 -12.75
C ASP A 104 -1.36 10.36 -11.72
N ALA A 105 -0.08 10.03 -11.93
CA ALA A 105 0.70 9.21 -10.97
C ALA A 105 0.60 9.77 -9.52
N VAL A 106 0.39 11.08 -9.41
CA VAL A 106 0.17 11.81 -8.17
C VAL A 106 -1.17 11.44 -7.49
N ASP A 107 -2.25 11.21 -8.24
CA ASP A 107 -3.56 10.85 -7.70
C ASP A 107 -3.58 9.39 -7.21
N GLY A 108 -2.95 8.46 -7.93
CA GLY A 108 -2.74 7.08 -7.45
C GLY A 108 -1.95 7.04 -6.14
N LEU A 109 -0.87 7.82 -6.06
CA LEU A 109 -0.07 7.95 -4.83
C LEU A 109 -0.90 8.47 -3.64
N ARG A 110 -1.76 9.47 -3.86
CA ARG A 110 -2.65 10.04 -2.84
C ARG A 110 -3.75 9.09 -2.36
N ARG A 111 -4.08 8.06 -3.15
CA ARG A 111 -5.05 7.03 -2.76
C ARG A 111 -4.39 5.89 -1.98
N THR A 112 -3.21 5.47 -2.43
CA THR A 112 -2.52 4.30 -1.89
C THR A 112 -1.75 4.61 -0.61
N VAL A 113 -0.98 5.71 -0.57
CA VAL A 113 -0.12 6.04 0.58
C VAL A 113 -0.92 6.22 1.88
N PRO A 114 -2.05 6.97 1.92
CA PRO A 114 -2.82 7.10 3.16
C PRO A 114 -3.42 5.80 3.68
N ARG A 115 -3.84 4.89 2.79
CA ARG A 115 -4.35 3.57 3.19
C ARG A 115 -3.23 2.72 3.80
N PHE A 116 -2.08 2.68 3.12
CA PHE A 116 -0.90 1.97 3.59
C PHE A 116 -0.45 2.47 4.97
N ILE A 117 -0.18 3.77 5.10
CA ILE A 117 0.30 4.37 6.36
C ILE A 117 -0.76 4.27 7.45
N GLY A 118 -2.05 4.42 7.10
CA GLY A 118 -3.16 4.25 8.04
C GLY A 118 -3.14 2.88 8.72
N THR A 119 -3.01 1.80 7.95
CA THR A 119 -2.91 0.43 8.50
C THR A 119 -1.66 0.25 9.37
N VAL A 120 -0.51 0.79 8.96
CA VAL A 120 0.73 0.76 9.76
C VAL A 120 0.55 1.49 11.08
N CYS A 121 -0.10 2.66 11.09
CA CYS A 121 -0.39 3.40 12.31
C CYS A 121 -1.33 2.64 13.25
N VAL A 122 -2.35 1.96 12.73
CA VAL A 122 -3.22 1.09 13.55
C VAL A 122 -2.40 -0.03 14.18
N ALA A 123 -1.53 -0.69 13.42
CA ALA A 123 -0.66 -1.75 13.91
C ALA A 123 0.29 -1.27 15.02
N LEU A 124 0.98 -0.14 14.80
CA LEU A 124 1.90 0.44 15.79
C LEU A 124 1.18 0.90 17.06
N SER A 125 -0.02 1.47 16.93
CA SER A 125 -0.84 1.88 18.09
C SER A 125 -1.24 0.68 18.94
N LEU A 126 -1.66 -0.42 18.30
CA LEU A 126 -2.02 -1.65 18.99
C LEU A 126 -0.79 -2.30 19.64
N GLU A 127 0.35 -2.31 18.96
CA GLU A 127 1.61 -2.83 19.50
C GLU A 127 2.05 -2.04 20.76
N GLY A 128 1.95 -0.70 20.72
CA GLY A 128 2.14 0.16 21.88
C GLY A 128 1.18 -0.17 23.02
N LEU A 129 -0.12 -0.30 22.73
CA LEU A 129 -1.14 -0.59 23.75
C LEU A 129 -0.93 -1.95 24.44
N ILE A 130 -0.60 -2.99 23.66
CA ILE A 130 -0.29 -4.33 24.17
C ILE A 130 0.94 -4.30 25.08
N MET A 131 1.96 -3.52 24.72
CA MET A 131 3.13 -3.33 25.58
C MET A 131 2.80 -2.58 26.88
N VAL A 132 1.91 -1.58 26.86
CA VAL A 132 1.45 -0.94 28.10
C VAL A 132 0.78 -1.97 29.02
N ILE A 133 -0.12 -2.78 28.48
CA ILE A 133 -0.81 -3.84 29.25
C ILE A 133 0.22 -4.83 29.80
N LYS A 134 1.15 -5.31 28.96
CA LYS A 134 2.18 -6.27 29.34
C LYS A 134 3.09 -5.73 30.45
N TYR A 135 3.59 -4.50 30.34
CA TYR A 135 4.48 -3.91 31.35
C TYR A 135 3.74 -3.51 32.63
N SER A 136 2.48 -3.11 32.53
CA SER A 136 1.64 -2.80 33.70
C SER A 136 1.39 -4.03 34.57
N GLN A 137 1.28 -5.21 33.99
CA GLN A 137 0.95 -6.45 34.72
C GLN A 137 2.19 -7.17 35.29
N LEU A 138 3.38 -6.95 34.72
CA LEU A 138 4.63 -7.61 35.14
C LEU A 138 5.42 -6.84 36.22
N GLU A 139 4.82 -5.83 36.87
CA GLU A 139 5.47 -4.90 37.83
C GLU A 139 6.74 -4.21 37.29
N MET A 140 7.00 -4.29 35.98
CA MET A 140 8.10 -3.61 35.28
C MET A 140 7.70 -2.17 34.87
N ALA A 141 6.99 -1.47 35.75
CA ALA A 141 6.43 -0.14 35.48
C ALA A 141 7.50 0.92 35.13
N GLY A 142 8.77 0.67 35.49
CA GLY A 142 9.89 1.55 35.15
C GLY A 142 10.25 1.60 33.66
N ASN A 143 9.81 0.65 32.82
CA ASN A 143 10.20 0.58 31.40
C ASN A 143 9.11 1.06 30.43
N LEU A 144 8.15 1.87 30.90
CA LEU A 144 7.02 2.38 30.10
C LEU A 144 7.42 3.34 28.96
N TYR A 145 8.68 3.76 28.89
CA TYR A 145 9.17 4.65 27.85
C TYR A 145 8.97 4.08 26.44
N TYR A 146 9.13 2.76 26.25
CA TYR A 146 8.95 2.11 24.95
C TYR A 146 7.53 2.27 24.37
N PRO A 147 6.45 1.87 25.08
CA PRO A 147 5.09 2.08 24.61
C PRO A 147 4.77 3.56 24.34
N VAL A 148 5.24 4.47 25.21
CA VAL A 148 5.02 5.91 25.04
C VAL A 148 5.72 6.42 23.78
N ALA A 149 6.94 5.98 23.50
CA ALA A 149 7.68 6.32 22.28
C ALA A 149 6.95 5.83 21.03
N ILE A 150 6.39 4.62 21.06
CA ILE A 150 5.64 4.07 19.91
C ILE A 150 4.34 4.83 19.67
N ILE A 151 3.56 5.11 20.71
CA ILE A 151 2.30 5.84 20.60
C ILE A 151 2.55 7.28 20.14
N SER A 152 3.55 7.97 20.72
CA SER A 152 3.91 9.33 20.30
C SER A 152 4.45 9.38 18.86
N SER A 153 5.28 8.42 18.46
CA SER A 153 5.76 8.29 17.08
C SER A 153 4.60 8.06 16.10
N THR A 154 3.64 7.23 16.49
CA THR A 154 2.45 6.96 15.66
C THR A 154 1.56 8.20 15.52
N ALA A 155 1.36 8.96 16.60
CA ALA A 155 0.65 10.23 16.55
C ALA A 155 1.34 11.23 15.61
N PHE A 156 2.67 11.35 15.70
CA PHE A 156 3.45 12.21 14.80
C PHE A 156 3.34 11.75 13.33
N LEU A 157 3.39 10.45 13.07
CA LEU A 157 3.22 9.88 11.73
C LEU A 157 1.82 10.17 11.16
N LEU A 158 0.76 10.07 11.97
CA LEU A 158 -0.60 10.43 11.58
C LEU A 158 -0.74 11.93 11.30
N ILE A 159 -0.10 12.80 12.09
CA ILE A 159 -0.08 14.24 11.83
C ILE A 159 0.63 14.55 10.50
N ALA A 160 1.80 13.94 10.27
CA ALA A 160 2.54 14.10 9.02
C ALA A 160 1.73 13.61 7.81
N LEU A 161 1.02 12.47 7.95
CA LEU A 161 0.13 11.96 6.92
C LEU A 161 -1.06 12.90 6.68
N GLY A 162 -1.69 13.40 7.73
CA GLY A 162 -2.79 14.36 7.62
C GLY A 162 -2.37 15.65 6.91
N LEU A 163 -1.17 16.14 7.21
CA LEU A 163 -0.58 17.30 6.54
C LEU A 163 -0.28 16.99 5.06
N PHE A 164 0.27 15.82 4.75
CA PHE A 164 0.51 15.38 3.38
C PHE A 164 -0.78 15.39 2.55
N ILE A 165 -1.87 14.80 3.08
CA ILE A 165 -3.18 14.78 2.39
C ILE A 165 -3.74 16.19 2.21
N HIS A 166 -3.57 17.07 3.21
CA HIS A 166 -4.05 18.44 3.14
C HIS A 166 -3.33 19.25 2.04
N LEU A 167 -2.00 19.20 2.02
CA LEU A 167 -1.16 19.92 1.05
C LEU A 167 -1.34 19.40 -0.38
N THR A 168 -1.74 18.14 -0.51
CA THR A 168 -1.94 17.48 -1.80
C THR A 168 -3.39 17.54 -2.29
N LYS A 169 -4.29 18.28 -1.64
CA LYS A 169 -5.69 18.38 -2.08
C LYS A 169 -5.82 19.20 -3.37
N LYS A 170 -6.38 18.63 -4.45
CA LYS A 170 -6.70 19.40 -5.68
C LYS A 170 -7.85 20.39 -5.40
N PRO A 171 -7.78 21.65 -5.90
CA PRO A 171 -8.89 22.60 -5.78
C PRO A 171 -10.13 22.07 -6.50
N LYS A 172 -11.30 22.17 -5.87
CA LYS A 172 -12.58 21.80 -6.50
C LYS A 172 -12.79 22.70 -7.72
N GLN A 173 -12.81 22.12 -8.91
CA GLN A 173 -13.26 22.85 -10.10
C GLN A 173 -14.77 23.08 -9.95
N CYS A 174 -15.17 24.34 -9.82
CA CYS A 174 -16.58 24.70 -9.92
C CYS A 174 -17.04 24.44 -11.36
N VAL A 175 -17.81 23.38 -11.56
CA VAL A 175 -18.55 23.17 -12.81
C VAL A 175 -19.60 24.27 -12.89
N VAL A 176 -19.31 25.31 -13.67
CA VAL A 176 -20.29 26.35 -14.00
C VAL A 176 -21.34 25.69 -14.88
N GLY A 177 -22.48 25.35 -14.28
CA GLY A 177 -23.61 24.80 -15.01
C GLY A 177 -24.09 25.80 -16.06
N ASN A 178 -23.98 25.41 -17.33
CA ASN A 178 -24.59 26.13 -18.44
C ASN A 178 -26.12 26.01 -18.29
N LYS A 179 -26.78 27.08 -17.81
CA LYS A 179 -28.23 27.21 -18.00
C LYS A 179 -28.46 27.52 -19.46
N VAL A 180 -29.07 26.57 -20.15
CA VAL A 180 -29.69 26.79 -21.45
C VAL A 180 -31.07 27.38 -21.13
N ASP A 181 -31.21 28.68 -21.36
CA ASP A 181 -32.50 29.35 -21.42
C ASP A 181 -33.03 29.27 -22.86
#